data_AF-A0A5D4SXN6-F1
#
_entry.id   AF-A0A5D4SXN6-F1
#
_cell.length_a   1.000
_cell.length_b   1.000
_cell.length_c   1.000
_cell.angle_alpha   90.00
_cell.angle_beta   90.00
_cell.angle_gamma   90.00
#
_symmetry.space_group_name_H-M   'P 1'
#
loop_
_entity.id
_entity.type
_entity.pdbx_description
1 polymer ?
#
loop_
_entity_poly.entity_id
_entity_poly.type
_entity_poly.pdbx_seq_one_letter_code
_entity_poly.pdbx_strand_id
1 'polypeptide(L)'
;MFESHLRRILKNKIALIPIFIIIGLPFIDILQLMQVKMSFGVEYHPVFASFLTGASRFHISQILLIWFLPIYLLIFVADNAVQDTQTGYKKVLINKVGIKHYMLEKIGTSFILSFLIVFISIVINFIVSNTIFFGGKYRKGLENLSFPENVLFNLGTDHPYITYILFIFLFCFAAGIIASVGASFSLFLSEKKYVYSATFFFWMFFILQENSLVFNFQPFTEYGLDKMMPSYITFLVTSFFICTIIYLIEVRKHEI
;
A
#
# COMPACT_ATOMS: atom_id res chain seq x y z
N MET A 1 3.80 15.80 18.17
CA MET A 1 4.84 14.76 18.19
C MET A 1 5.05 14.17 16.78
N PHE A 2 4.04 14.27 15.91
CA PHE A 2 4.14 14.16 14.44
C PHE A 2 5.37 14.83 13.75
N GLU A 3 5.71 16.10 14.03
CA GLU A 3 6.90 16.73 13.42
C GLU A 3 8.21 16.04 13.81
N SER A 4 8.31 15.54 15.04
CA SER A 4 9.48 14.82 15.51
C SER A 4 9.62 13.47 14.77
N HIS A 5 8.50 12.81 14.51
CA HIS A 5 8.43 11.60 13.69
C HIS A 5 8.95 11.84 12.27
N LEU A 6 8.47 12.88 11.59
CA LEU A 6 8.95 13.25 10.25
C LEU A 6 10.46 13.52 10.23
N ARG A 7 10.97 14.30 11.20
CA ARG A 7 12.41 14.59 11.30
C ARG A 7 13.24 13.33 11.56
N ARG A 8 12.72 12.36 12.33
CA ARG A 8 13.40 11.08 12.59
C ARG A 8 13.52 10.23 11.33
N ILE A 9 12.46 10.17 10.54
CA ILE A 9 12.43 9.45 9.27
C ILE A 9 13.43 10.04 8.28
N LEU A 10 13.38 11.36 8.07
CA LEU A 10 14.27 12.05 7.11
C LEU A 10 15.75 11.94 7.47
N LYS A 11 16.09 11.83 8.76
CA LYS A 11 17.48 11.65 9.22
C LYS A 11 17.94 10.20 9.21
N ASN A 12 17.02 9.23 9.15
CA ASN A 12 17.36 7.81 9.17
C ASN A 12 17.64 7.31 7.75
N LYS A 13 18.92 7.12 7.41
CA LYS A 13 19.36 6.62 6.10
C LYS A 13 18.72 5.27 5.72
N ILE A 14 18.42 4.41 6.70
CA ILE A 14 17.78 3.12 6.46
C ILE A 14 16.31 3.30 6.06
N ALA A 15 15.61 4.28 6.66
CA ALA A 15 14.22 4.60 6.33
C ALA A 15 14.06 5.27 4.94
N LEU A 16 15.14 5.81 4.37
CA LEU A 16 15.13 6.35 3.00
C LEU A 16 15.16 5.25 1.92
N ILE A 17 15.77 4.09 2.21
CA ILE A 17 15.82 2.96 1.25
C ILE A 17 14.42 2.54 0.79
N PRO A 18 13.45 2.22 1.67
CA PRO A 18 12.11 1.84 1.24
C PRO A 18 11.38 2.97 0.50
N ILE A 19 11.67 4.24 0.79
CA ILE A 19 11.11 5.38 0.05
C ILE A 19 11.54 5.32 -1.43
N PHE A 20 12.85 5.14 -1.67
CA PHE A 20 13.36 5.00 -3.03
C PHE A 20 12.82 3.77 -3.74
N ILE A 21 12.61 2.66 -3.03
CA ILE A 21 12.01 1.45 -3.61
C ILE A 21 10.53 1.68 -3.97
N ILE A 22 9.73 2.22 -3.05
CA ILE A 22 8.30 2.48 -3.25
C ILE A 22 8.09 3.45 -4.42
N ILE A 23 8.92 4.49 -4.54
CA ILE A 23 8.85 5.45 -5.64
C ILE A 23 9.44 4.87 -6.93
N GLY A 24 10.55 4.12 -6.84
CA GLY A 24 11.33 3.67 -7.98
C GLY A 24 10.71 2.49 -8.75
N LEU A 25 10.11 1.53 -8.04
CA LEU A 25 9.55 0.32 -8.68
C LEU A 25 8.51 0.64 -9.77
N PRO A 26 7.55 1.58 -9.56
CA PRO A 26 6.62 1.95 -10.62
C PRO A 26 7.26 2.51 -11.90
N PHE A 27 8.46 3.10 -11.83
CA PHE A 27 9.16 3.58 -13.03
C PHE A 27 9.79 2.46 -13.84
N ILE A 28 10.14 1.34 -13.21
CA ILE A 28 10.67 0.17 -13.93
C ILE A 28 9.61 -0.35 -14.92
N ASP A 29 8.34 -0.33 -14.55
CA ASP A 29 7.23 -0.70 -15.44
C ASP A 29 7.12 0.23 -16.65
N ILE A 30 7.21 1.54 -16.43
CA ILE A 30 7.20 2.53 -17.52
C ILE A 30 8.35 2.26 -18.49
N LEU A 31 9.56 2.01 -17.98
CA LEU A 31 10.73 1.71 -18.82
C LEU A 31 10.53 0.45 -19.67
N GLN A 32 9.94 -0.60 -19.10
CA GLN A 32 9.62 -1.82 -19.87
C GLN A 32 8.59 -1.55 -20.97
N LEU A 33 7.57 -0.74 -20.68
CA LEU A 33 6.55 -0.39 -21.68
C LEU A 33 7.11 0.52 -22.78
N MET A 34 8.04 1.42 -22.44
CA MET A 34 8.76 2.22 -23.44
C MET A 34 9.58 1.35 -24.37
N GLN A 35 10.26 0.32 -23.85
CA GLN A 35 10.97 -0.65 -24.69
C GLN A 35 10.01 -1.37 -25.65
N VAL A 36 8.83 -1.78 -25.17
CA VAL A 36 7.80 -2.40 -26.03
C VAL A 36 7.33 -1.42 -27.11
N LYS A 37 7.09 -0.15 -26.76
CA LYS A 37 6.75 0.90 -27.73
C LYS A 37 7.83 1.04 -28.81
N MET A 38 9.11 1.09 -28.42
CA MET A 38 10.23 1.23 -29.36
C MET A 38 10.44 0.00 -30.25
N SER A 39 10.27 -1.21 -29.70
CA SER A 39 10.53 -2.45 -30.44
C SER A 39 9.36 -2.90 -31.33
N PHE A 40 8.12 -2.66 -30.91
CA PHE A 40 6.93 -3.21 -31.57
C PHE A 40 5.94 -2.13 -32.05
N GLY A 41 6.22 -0.85 -31.82
CA GLY A 41 5.32 0.25 -32.22
C GLY A 41 4.01 0.32 -31.44
N VAL A 42 3.88 -0.41 -30.33
CA VAL A 42 2.65 -0.46 -29.53
C VAL A 42 2.51 0.79 -28.67
N GLU A 43 1.49 1.59 -28.95
CA GLU A 43 1.18 2.80 -28.19
C GLU A 43 0.04 2.58 -27.20
N TYR A 44 0.43 2.18 -25.98
CA TYR A 44 -0.50 1.99 -24.87
C TYR A 44 -1.32 3.25 -24.58
N HIS A 45 -2.60 3.06 -24.29
CA HIS A 45 -3.39 4.12 -23.67
C HIS A 45 -2.80 4.48 -22.31
N PRO A 46 -2.64 5.77 -21.96
CA PRO A 46 -1.98 6.23 -20.74
C PRO A 46 -2.33 5.50 -19.45
N VAL A 47 -3.63 5.36 -19.19
CA VAL A 47 -4.15 4.69 -18.00
C VAL A 47 -3.77 3.20 -17.97
N PHE A 48 -3.75 2.55 -19.13
CA PHE A 48 -3.37 1.15 -19.25
C PHE A 48 -1.86 0.95 -19.13
N ALA A 49 -1.06 1.97 -19.45
CA ALA A 49 0.38 1.99 -19.23
C ALA A 49 0.76 2.29 -17.76
N SER A 50 -0.19 2.75 -16.95
CA SER A 50 0.07 3.14 -15.57
C SER A 50 0.22 1.90 -14.67
N PHE A 51 1.07 2.00 -13.64
CA PHE A 51 1.60 0.87 -12.88
C PHE A 51 0.55 -0.10 -12.33
N LEU A 52 -0.51 0.41 -11.68
CA LEU A 52 -1.54 -0.45 -11.09
C LEU A 52 -2.23 -1.36 -12.11
N THR A 53 -2.29 -1.01 -13.40
CA THR A 53 -2.92 -1.84 -14.42
C THR A 53 -2.15 -3.13 -14.68
N GLY A 54 -0.84 -3.18 -14.37
CA GLY A 54 0.00 -4.35 -14.62
C GLY A 54 0.08 -4.65 -16.12
N ALA A 55 0.59 -3.71 -16.91
CA ALA A 55 0.81 -3.91 -18.34
C ALA A 55 2.23 -4.39 -18.68
N SER A 56 3.16 -4.29 -17.73
CA SER A 56 4.55 -4.71 -17.89
C SER A 56 4.72 -6.23 -17.98
N ARG A 57 5.89 -6.67 -18.45
CA ARG A 57 6.15 -8.10 -18.65
C ARG A 57 6.27 -8.80 -17.29
N PHE A 58 5.52 -9.89 -17.12
CA PHE A 58 5.49 -10.72 -15.91
C PHE A 58 5.12 -9.98 -14.61
N HIS A 59 4.72 -8.71 -14.70
CA HIS A 59 4.29 -7.89 -13.55
C HIS A 59 5.31 -7.84 -12.40
N ILE A 60 6.60 -8.04 -12.68
CA ILE A 60 7.62 -8.28 -11.64
C ILE A 60 7.71 -7.08 -10.69
N SER A 61 7.74 -5.86 -11.21
CA SER A 61 7.86 -4.67 -10.36
C SER A 61 6.61 -4.47 -9.49
N GLN A 62 5.43 -4.81 -10.04
CA GLN A 62 4.15 -4.77 -9.33
C GLN A 62 4.09 -5.81 -8.21
N ILE A 63 4.49 -7.05 -8.49
CA ILE A 63 4.59 -8.13 -7.49
C ILE A 63 5.54 -7.72 -6.37
N LEU A 64 6.74 -7.22 -6.71
CA LEU A 64 7.73 -6.79 -5.73
C LEU A 64 7.17 -5.68 -4.83
N LEU A 65 6.52 -4.65 -5.39
CA LEU A 65 5.96 -3.58 -4.58
C LEU A 65 4.82 -4.07 -3.71
N ILE A 66 3.83 -4.76 -4.29
CA ILE A 66 2.59 -5.13 -3.59
C ILE A 66 2.87 -6.19 -2.53
N TRP A 67 3.63 -7.24 -2.84
CA TRP A 67 3.81 -8.38 -1.92
C TRP A 67 4.72 -8.03 -0.75
N PHE A 68 5.75 -7.21 -0.97
CA PHE A 68 6.70 -6.80 0.07
C PHE A 68 6.37 -5.43 0.70
N LEU A 69 5.28 -4.79 0.30
CA LEU A 69 4.79 -3.53 0.85
C LEU A 69 4.87 -3.42 2.38
N PRO A 70 4.36 -4.38 3.18
CA PRO A 70 4.43 -4.31 4.65
C PRO A 70 5.85 -4.13 5.19
N ILE A 71 6.85 -4.77 4.57
CA ILE A 71 8.24 -4.67 5.00
C ILE A 71 8.79 -3.28 4.72
N TYR A 72 8.51 -2.73 3.54
CA TYR A 72 8.93 -1.37 3.20
C TYR A 72 8.33 -0.34 4.17
N LEU A 73 7.04 -0.48 4.50
CA LEU A 73 6.33 0.43 5.41
C LEU A 73 6.78 0.27 6.88
N LEU A 74 7.14 -0.94 7.31
CA LEU A 74 7.73 -1.18 8.63
C LEU A 74 9.08 -0.48 8.80
N ILE A 75 9.98 -0.62 7.83
CA ILE A 75 11.30 0.03 7.84
C ILE A 75 11.15 1.55 7.76
N PHE A 76 10.16 2.03 7.00
CA PHE A 76 9.91 3.46 6.81
C PHE A 76 9.37 4.13 8.08
N VAL A 77 8.30 3.60 8.68
CA VAL A 77 7.58 4.30 9.77
C VAL A 77 7.00 3.38 10.84
N ALA A 78 6.58 2.16 10.52
CA ALA A 78 5.74 1.40 11.44
C ALA A 78 6.53 0.71 12.59
N ASP A 79 7.85 0.46 12.45
CA ASP A 79 8.67 -0.13 13.53
C ASP A 79 9.17 0.87 14.59
N ASN A 80 8.78 2.14 14.47
CA ASN A 80 9.18 3.25 15.34
C ASN A 80 8.89 2.99 16.83
N ALA A 81 7.84 2.25 17.16
CA ALA A 81 7.48 1.89 18.54
C ALA A 81 8.44 0.86 19.16
N VAL A 82 9.00 -0.04 18.33
CA VAL A 82 10.04 -0.98 18.78
C VAL A 82 11.29 -0.21 19.19
N GLN A 83 11.69 0.77 18.37
CA GLN A 83 12.84 1.63 18.68
C GLN A 83 12.64 2.42 19.98
N ASP A 84 11.44 2.97 20.19
CA ASP A 84 11.12 3.69 21.43
C ASP A 84 11.19 2.76 22.66
N THR A 85 10.79 1.50 22.50
CA THR A 85 10.83 0.50 23.57
C THR A 85 12.28 0.11 23.89
N GLN A 86 13.10 -0.17 22.88
CA GLN A 86 14.50 -0.57 23.03
C GLN A 86 15.38 0.53 23.63
N THR A 87 15.08 1.81 23.33
CA THR A 87 15.80 2.97 23.87
C THR A 87 15.30 3.44 25.23
N GLY A 88 14.21 2.84 25.76
CA GLY A 88 13.53 3.29 26.97
C GLY A 88 12.70 4.58 26.81
N TYR A 89 12.73 5.20 25.62
CA TYR A 89 12.00 6.44 25.32
C TYR A 89 10.48 6.29 25.44
N LYS A 90 9.94 5.07 25.21
CA LYS A 90 8.51 4.74 25.38
C LYS A 90 8.00 5.16 26.77
N LYS A 91 8.75 4.91 27.85
CA LYS A 91 8.33 5.24 29.23
C LYS A 91 8.20 6.75 29.44
N VAL A 92 9.17 7.51 28.94
CA VAL A 92 9.17 8.98 29.04
C VAL A 92 7.99 9.57 28.29
N LEU A 93 7.72 9.06 27.08
CA LEU A 93 6.58 9.50 26.28
C LEU A 93 5.25 9.18 26.96
N ILE A 94 5.06 7.94 27.43
CA ILE A 94 3.82 7.54 28.12
C ILE A 94 3.59 8.40 29.37
N ASN A 95 4.62 8.70 30.16
CA ASN A 95 4.47 9.58 31.33
C ASN A 95 4.07 11.02 30.97
N LYS A 96 4.47 11.50 29.77
CA LYS A 96 4.18 12.86 29.33
C LYS A 96 2.80 13.02 28.68
N VAL A 97 2.37 12.06 27.86
CA VAL A 97 1.14 12.18 27.04
C VAL A 97 0.07 11.14 27.35
N GLY A 98 0.39 10.11 28.14
CA GLY A 98 -0.48 8.98 28.43
C GLY A 98 -0.44 7.88 27.36
N ILE A 99 -0.72 6.64 27.78
CA ILE A 99 -0.66 5.45 26.91
C ILE A 99 -1.65 5.53 25.74
N LYS A 100 -2.89 5.96 26.00
CA LYS A 100 -3.96 6.03 24.99
C LYS A 100 -3.57 6.95 23.84
N HIS A 101 -3.06 8.14 24.15
CA HIS A 101 -2.64 9.12 23.15
C HIS A 101 -1.38 8.63 22.41
N TYR A 102 -0.39 8.08 23.13
CA TYR A 102 0.80 7.50 22.52
C TYR A 102 0.46 6.43 21.47
N MET A 103 -0.44 5.50 21.80
CA MET A 103 -0.82 4.43 20.86
C MET A 103 -1.56 4.97 19.63
N LEU A 104 -2.58 5.81 19.84
CA LEU A 104 -3.35 6.39 18.74
C LEU A 104 -2.47 7.23 17.81
N GLU A 105 -1.51 7.99 18.36
CA GLU A 105 -0.57 8.76 17.56
C GLU A 105 0.32 7.85 16.70
N LYS A 106 0.86 6.75 17.24
CA LYS A 106 1.68 5.82 16.45
C LYS A 106 0.89 5.17 15.33
N ILE A 107 -0.29 4.63 15.64
CA ILE A 107 -1.15 3.96 14.66
C ILE A 107 -1.58 4.95 13.55
N GLY A 108 -2.02 6.16 13.94
CA GLY A 108 -2.46 7.18 13.00
C GLY A 108 -1.33 7.79 12.17
N THR A 109 -0.16 8.03 12.76
CA THR A 109 1.01 8.53 12.02
C THR A 109 1.50 7.51 11.01
N SER A 110 1.53 6.22 11.37
CA SER A 110 1.89 5.15 10.44
C SER A 110 0.89 5.02 9.29
N PHE A 111 -0.41 5.21 9.55
CA PHE A 111 -1.43 5.27 8.51
C PHE A 111 -1.16 6.42 7.53
N ILE A 112 -1.09 7.65 8.05
CA ILE A 112 -1.03 8.88 7.23
C ILE A 112 0.25 8.88 6.40
N LEU A 113 1.41 8.61 7.01
CA LEU A 113 2.68 8.65 6.28
C LEU A 113 2.79 7.56 5.22
N SER A 114 2.27 6.36 5.50
CA SER A 114 2.27 5.24 4.53
C SER A 114 1.29 5.47 3.39
N PHE A 115 0.10 6.00 3.70
CA PHE A 115 -0.87 6.42 2.69
C PHE A 115 -0.24 7.45 1.75
N LEU A 116 0.37 8.52 2.31
CA LEU A 116 0.94 9.61 1.54
C LEU A 116 2.11 9.17 0.66
N ILE A 117 3.04 8.34 1.16
CA ILE A 117 4.20 7.94 0.37
C ILE A 117 3.80 7.05 -0.82
N VAL A 118 2.85 6.13 -0.62
CA VAL A 118 2.32 5.29 -1.69
C VAL A 118 1.49 6.14 -2.66
N PHE A 119 0.65 7.05 -2.16
CA PHE A 119 -0.14 7.96 -2.98
C PHE A 119 0.75 8.82 -3.88
N ILE A 120 1.79 9.44 -3.33
CA ILE A 120 2.76 10.23 -4.10
C ILE A 120 3.43 9.36 -5.17
N SER A 121 3.88 8.16 -4.81
CA SER A 121 4.51 7.24 -5.77
C SER A 121 3.60 6.91 -6.95
N ILE A 122 2.36 6.50 -6.68
CA ILE A 122 1.42 6.09 -7.71
C ILE A 122 0.91 7.29 -8.54
N VAL A 123 0.69 8.45 -7.92
CA VAL A 123 0.29 9.66 -8.65
C VAL A 123 1.40 10.15 -9.57
N ILE A 124 2.67 10.14 -9.12
CA ILE A 124 3.80 10.48 -9.98
C ILE A 124 3.88 9.49 -11.15
N ASN A 125 3.76 8.19 -10.89
CA ASN A 125 3.72 7.18 -11.95
C ASN A 125 2.59 7.44 -12.95
N PHE A 126 1.41 7.79 -12.46
CA PHE A 126 0.24 8.08 -13.29
C PHE A 126 0.47 9.32 -14.18
N ILE A 127 1.01 10.40 -13.62
CA ILE A 127 1.34 11.62 -14.38
C ILE A 127 2.37 11.30 -15.46
N VAL A 128 3.45 10.60 -15.11
CA VAL A 128 4.52 10.27 -16.06
C VAL A 128 4.02 9.35 -17.18
N SER A 129 3.16 8.38 -16.84
CA SER A 129 2.53 7.51 -17.85
C SER A 129 1.65 8.31 -18.82
N ASN A 130 0.92 9.31 -18.32
CA ASN A 130 0.13 10.21 -19.17
C ASN A 130 0.96 11.10 -20.07
N THR A 131 2.14 11.52 -19.63
CA THR A 131 3.04 12.31 -20.47
C THR A 131 3.73 11.48 -21.56
N ILE A 132 4.24 10.28 -21.21
CA ILE A 132 5.04 9.45 -22.13
C ILE A 132 4.16 8.76 -23.19
N PHE A 133 2.99 8.28 -22.78
CA PHE A 133 2.07 7.54 -23.65
C PHE A 133 0.90 8.41 -24.15
N PHE A 134 1.08 9.73 -24.14
CA PHE A 134 0.07 10.67 -24.61
C PHE A 134 -0.40 10.32 -26.04
N GLY A 135 -1.72 10.29 -26.25
CA GLY A 135 -2.33 9.95 -27.55
C GLY A 135 -2.38 8.45 -27.88
N GLY A 136 -1.77 7.59 -27.07
CA GLY A 136 -1.84 6.14 -27.25
C GLY A 136 -3.26 5.60 -27.09
N LYS A 137 -3.59 4.55 -27.84
CA LYS A 137 -4.95 3.98 -27.89
C LYS A 137 -5.03 2.53 -27.45
N TYR A 138 -3.91 1.81 -27.43
CA TYR A 138 -3.90 0.38 -27.18
C TYR A 138 -4.32 0.05 -25.74
N ARG A 139 -5.42 -0.69 -25.58
CA ARG A 139 -5.99 -1.07 -24.27
C ARG A 139 -5.76 -2.54 -23.92
N LYS A 140 -4.59 -3.10 -24.24
CA LYS A 140 -4.23 -4.51 -23.91
C LYS A 140 -5.22 -5.54 -24.49
N GLY A 141 -5.81 -5.24 -25.65
CA GLY A 141 -6.79 -6.13 -26.30
C GLY A 141 -8.19 -6.11 -25.67
N LEU A 142 -8.45 -5.23 -24.69
CA LEU A 142 -9.75 -5.11 -24.00
C LEU A 142 -10.76 -4.24 -24.78
N GLU A 143 -10.41 -3.75 -25.97
CA GLU A 143 -11.17 -2.74 -26.71
C GLU A 143 -12.55 -3.22 -27.16
N ASN A 144 -12.73 -4.54 -27.32
CA ASN A 144 -13.97 -5.16 -27.80
C ASN A 144 -14.57 -6.16 -26.79
N LEU A 145 -14.01 -6.24 -25.58
CA LEU A 145 -14.53 -7.14 -24.55
C LEU A 145 -15.58 -6.39 -23.75
N SER A 146 -16.79 -6.96 -23.71
CA SER A 146 -17.82 -6.57 -22.75
C SER A 146 -18.23 -7.81 -21.98
N PHE A 147 -18.30 -7.68 -20.66
CA PHE A 147 -18.75 -8.74 -19.78
C PHE A 147 -20.09 -8.30 -19.21
N PRO A 148 -21.23 -8.76 -19.75
CA PRO A 148 -22.55 -8.25 -19.36
C PRO A 148 -22.81 -8.33 -17.85
N GLU A 149 -22.24 -9.34 -17.20
CA GLU A 149 -22.37 -9.60 -15.77
C GLU A 149 -21.36 -8.80 -14.91
N ASN A 150 -20.26 -8.30 -15.49
CA ASN A 150 -19.25 -7.50 -14.78
C ASN A 150 -19.43 -6.01 -15.05
N VAL A 151 -20.37 -5.40 -14.31
CA VAL A 151 -20.68 -3.97 -14.37
C VAL A 151 -19.45 -3.10 -14.08
N LEU A 152 -18.59 -3.53 -13.14
CA LEU A 152 -17.38 -2.79 -12.77
C LEU A 152 -16.38 -2.74 -13.94
N PHE A 153 -16.21 -3.85 -14.66
CA PHE A 153 -15.35 -3.88 -15.82
C PHE A 153 -15.86 -2.95 -16.93
N ASN A 154 -17.14 -3.04 -17.29
CA ASN A 154 -17.70 -2.22 -18.37
C ASN A 154 -17.65 -0.71 -18.04
N LEU A 155 -18.11 -0.33 -16.84
CA LEU A 155 -17.98 1.06 -16.37
C LEU A 155 -16.51 1.49 -16.28
N GLY A 156 -15.65 0.54 -15.89
CA GLY A 156 -14.21 0.67 -15.85
C GLY A 156 -13.65 1.15 -17.19
N THR A 157 -13.90 0.38 -18.23
CA THR A 157 -13.40 0.61 -19.59
C THR A 157 -13.99 1.86 -20.25
N ASP A 158 -15.22 2.23 -19.89
CA ASP A 158 -15.88 3.44 -20.39
C ASP A 158 -15.31 4.71 -19.75
N HIS A 159 -14.96 4.64 -18.46
CA HIS A 159 -14.40 5.74 -17.69
C HIS A 159 -13.04 5.37 -17.08
N PRO A 160 -12.00 5.14 -17.90
CA PRO A 160 -10.74 4.55 -17.43
C PRO A 160 -10.01 5.46 -16.43
N TYR A 161 -10.06 6.78 -16.62
CA TYR A 161 -9.42 7.74 -15.71
C TYR A 161 -10.04 7.75 -14.32
N ILE A 162 -11.38 7.78 -14.24
CA ILE A 162 -12.11 7.78 -12.96
C ILE A 162 -11.85 6.47 -12.23
N THR A 163 -11.96 5.35 -12.96
CA THR A 163 -11.70 4.02 -12.43
C THR A 163 -10.29 3.92 -11.89
N TYR A 164 -9.28 4.37 -12.64
CA TYR A 164 -7.90 4.34 -12.18
C TYR A 164 -7.71 5.14 -10.89
N ILE A 165 -8.26 6.35 -10.80
CA ILE A 165 -8.19 7.19 -9.60
C ILE A 165 -8.80 6.47 -8.38
N LEU A 166 -9.94 5.80 -8.54
CA LEU A 166 -10.55 5.02 -7.45
C LEU A 166 -9.62 3.91 -6.96
N PHE A 167 -8.96 3.19 -7.87
CA PHE A 167 -8.01 2.14 -7.52
C PHE A 167 -6.72 2.69 -6.88
N ILE A 168 -6.27 3.89 -7.25
CA ILE A 168 -5.20 4.59 -6.51
C ILE A 168 -5.60 4.74 -5.05
N PHE A 169 -6.80 5.27 -4.78
CA PHE A 169 -7.27 5.46 -3.41
C PHE A 169 -7.39 4.14 -2.64
N LEU A 170 -7.95 3.08 -3.26
CA LEU A 170 -8.06 1.76 -2.64
C LEU A 170 -6.70 1.18 -2.26
N PHE A 171 -5.71 1.26 -3.15
CA PHE A 171 -4.37 0.75 -2.87
C PHE A 171 -3.66 1.57 -1.77
N CYS A 172 -3.73 2.90 -1.84
CA CYS A 172 -3.10 3.77 -0.85
C CYS A 172 -3.75 3.62 0.53
N PHE A 173 -5.07 3.45 0.58
CA PHE A 173 -5.80 3.19 1.81
C PHE A 173 -5.38 1.85 2.43
N ALA A 174 -5.27 0.79 1.62
CA ALA A 174 -4.78 -0.51 2.09
C ALA A 174 -3.33 -0.42 2.61
N ALA A 175 -2.47 0.35 1.96
CA ALA A 175 -1.11 0.64 2.43
C ALA A 175 -1.09 1.34 3.81
N GLY A 176 -1.98 2.31 4.01
CA GLY A 176 -2.18 2.96 5.31
C GLY A 176 -2.61 1.96 6.38
N ILE A 177 -3.59 1.10 6.08
CA ILE A 177 -4.12 0.11 7.02
C ILE A 177 -3.05 -0.92 7.42
N ILE A 178 -2.30 -1.50 6.46
CA ILE A 178 -1.26 -2.48 6.80
C ILE A 178 -0.14 -1.85 7.64
N ALA A 179 0.18 -0.57 7.43
CA ALA A 179 1.11 0.15 8.28
C ALA A 179 0.57 0.38 9.70
N SER A 180 -0.73 0.63 9.87
CA SER A 180 -1.38 0.69 11.18
C SER A 180 -1.36 -0.66 11.91
N VAL A 181 -1.57 -1.75 11.19
CA VAL A 181 -1.43 -3.11 11.75
C VAL A 181 0.02 -3.36 12.18
N GLY A 182 1.01 -3.02 11.34
CA GLY A 182 2.42 -3.13 11.67
C GLY A 182 2.83 -2.26 12.87
N ALA A 183 2.26 -1.06 13.00
CA ALA A 183 2.46 -0.19 14.16
C ALA A 183 1.84 -0.79 15.43
N SER A 184 0.66 -1.40 15.31
CA SER A 184 0.01 -2.12 16.42
C SER A 184 0.86 -3.30 16.88
N PHE A 185 1.34 -4.13 15.95
CA PHE A 185 2.30 -5.18 16.28
C PHE A 185 3.59 -4.64 16.90
N SER A 186 4.09 -3.49 16.45
CA SER A 186 5.27 -2.84 17.05
C SER A 186 5.06 -2.30 18.46
N LEU A 187 3.82 -1.97 18.82
CA LEU A 187 3.46 -1.54 20.16
C LEU A 187 3.36 -2.72 21.13
N PHE A 188 2.92 -3.88 20.62
CA PHE A 188 2.72 -5.11 21.37
C PHE A 188 3.97 -6.00 21.46
N LEU A 189 4.72 -6.11 20.37
CA LEU A 189 5.91 -6.94 20.24
C LEU A 189 7.16 -6.05 20.34
N SER A 190 7.99 -6.30 21.34
CA SER A 190 9.18 -5.48 21.63
C SER A 190 10.39 -5.78 20.73
N GLU A 191 10.28 -6.70 19.77
CA GLU A 191 11.40 -7.12 18.92
C GLU A 191 11.06 -7.09 17.43
N LYS A 192 11.98 -6.55 16.61
CA LYS A 192 11.80 -6.36 15.17
C LYS A 192 11.49 -7.65 14.43
N LYS A 193 12.19 -8.77 14.75
CA LYS A 193 11.96 -10.05 14.07
C LYS A 193 10.49 -10.48 14.09
N TYR A 194 9.84 -10.38 15.25
CA TYR A 194 8.45 -10.81 15.41
C TYR A 194 7.47 -9.84 14.76
N VAL A 195 7.72 -8.53 14.85
CA VAL A 195 6.90 -7.51 14.17
C VAL A 195 6.91 -7.71 12.66
N TYR A 196 8.10 -7.91 12.08
CA TYR A 196 8.26 -8.02 10.63
C TYR A 196 7.60 -9.29 10.12
N SER A 197 7.84 -10.42 10.79
CA SER A 197 7.16 -11.67 10.46
C SER A 197 5.65 -11.55 10.60
N ALA A 198 5.13 -11.07 11.73
CA ALA A 198 3.68 -10.98 11.97
C ALA A 198 2.97 -10.08 10.94
N THR A 199 3.53 -8.91 10.65
CA THR A 199 2.94 -7.98 9.67
C THR A 199 3.00 -8.54 8.26
N PHE A 200 4.13 -9.16 7.88
CA PHE A 200 4.27 -9.78 6.56
C PHE A 200 3.33 -10.97 6.39
N PHE A 201 3.24 -11.87 7.38
CA PHE A 201 2.30 -12.99 7.35
C PHE A 201 0.85 -12.51 7.30
N PHE A 202 0.50 -11.48 8.08
CA PHE A 202 -0.84 -10.90 8.03
C PHE A 202 -1.18 -10.39 6.62
N TRP A 203 -0.27 -9.65 5.99
CA TRP A 203 -0.47 -9.15 4.62
C TRP A 203 -0.54 -10.27 3.59
N MET A 204 0.42 -11.20 3.61
CA MET A 204 0.49 -12.32 2.68
C MET A 204 -0.72 -13.25 2.82
N PHE A 205 -1.26 -13.40 4.04
CA PHE A 205 -2.47 -14.16 4.26
C PHE A 205 -3.61 -13.65 3.37
N PHE A 206 -3.79 -12.33 3.22
CA PHE A 206 -4.81 -11.74 2.35
C PHE A 206 -4.45 -11.74 0.86
N ILE A 207 -3.17 -11.69 0.52
CA ILE A 207 -2.72 -11.76 -0.88
C ILE A 207 -2.93 -13.17 -1.46
N LEU A 208 -2.68 -14.22 -0.67
CA LEU A 208 -2.67 -15.60 -1.14
C LEU A 208 -4.04 -16.30 -1.10
N GLN A 209 -5.09 -15.64 -0.60
CA GLN A 209 -6.45 -16.20 -0.66
C GLN A 209 -6.95 -16.31 -2.10
N GLU A 210 -7.91 -17.22 -2.32
CA GLU A 210 -8.67 -17.29 -3.57
C GLU A 210 -9.32 -15.94 -3.90
N ASN A 211 -9.95 -15.31 -2.90
CA ASN A 211 -10.41 -13.92 -2.99
C ASN A 211 -9.25 -12.99 -2.60
N SER A 212 -8.26 -12.87 -3.48
CA SER A 212 -7.04 -12.12 -3.23
C SER A 212 -7.30 -10.63 -3.05
N LEU A 213 -6.62 -10.02 -2.06
CA LEU A 213 -6.64 -8.57 -1.89
C LEU A 213 -6.09 -7.83 -3.12
N VAL A 214 -5.22 -8.46 -3.91
CA VAL A 214 -4.61 -7.88 -5.12
C VAL A 214 -5.65 -7.46 -6.15
N PHE A 215 -6.81 -8.14 -6.21
CA PHE A 215 -7.89 -7.79 -7.13
C PHE A 215 -8.38 -6.35 -6.91
N ASN A 216 -8.26 -5.81 -5.69
CA ASN A 216 -8.64 -4.43 -5.36
C ASN A 216 -7.58 -3.39 -5.74
N PHE A 217 -6.40 -3.84 -6.18
CA PHE A 217 -5.28 -2.96 -6.54
C PHE A 217 -5.09 -2.86 -8.05
N GLN A 218 -5.67 -3.79 -8.81
CA GLN A 218 -5.51 -3.86 -10.26
C GLN A 218 -6.83 -3.53 -11.00
N PRO A 219 -6.91 -2.38 -11.68
CA PRO A 219 -8.07 -2.03 -12.49
C PRO A 219 -8.11 -2.82 -13.80
N PHE A 220 -9.28 -2.82 -14.45
CA PHE A 220 -9.53 -3.46 -15.76
C PHE A 220 -9.23 -4.96 -15.79
N THR A 221 -9.52 -5.65 -14.69
CA THR A 221 -9.44 -7.11 -14.60
C THR A 221 -10.83 -7.73 -14.80
N GLU A 222 -10.83 -9.02 -15.16
CA GLU A 222 -12.04 -9.83 -15.32
C GLU A 222 -12.82 -10.02 -14.01
N TYR A 223 -12.21 -9.72 -12.85
CA TYR A 223 -12.81 -9.92 -11.54
C TYR A 223 -13.90 -8.89 -11.25
N GLY A 224 -15.04 -9.38 -10.75
CA GLY A 224 -16.18 -8.55 -10.39
C GLY A 224 -16.16 -8.10 -8.93
N LEU A 225 -17.18 -7.32 -8.58
CA LEU A 225 -17.41 -6.86 -7.20
C LEU A 225 -17.66 -8.02 -6.23
N ASP A 226 -18.14 -9.16 -6.74
CA ASP A 226 -18.36 -10.40 -5.99
C ASP A 226 -17.07 -10.95 -5.37
N LYS A 227 -15.91 -10.72 -6.00
CA LYS A 227 -14.59 -11.11 -5.47
C LYS A 227 -13.91 -9.96 -4.74
N MET A 228 -13.94 -8.77 -5.34
CA MET A 228 -13.22 -7.60 -4.82
C MET A 228 -13.77 -7.10 -3.49
N MET A 229 -15.09 -6.96 -3.35
CA MET A 229 -15.69 -6.38 -2.14
C MET A 229 -15.49 -7.27 -0.91
N PRO A 230 -15.75 -8.60 -0.96
CA PRO A 230 -15.52 -9.45 0.20
C PRO A 230 -14.05 -9.46 0.65
N SER A 231 -13.09 -9.50 -0.27
CA SER A 231 -11.67 -9.51 0.11
C SER A 231 -11.24 -8.22 0.79
N TYR A 232 -11.68 -7.07 0.27
CA TYR A 232 -11.34 -5.77 0.85
C TYR A 232 -12.02 -5.54 2.20
N ILE A 233 -13.32 -5.86 2.32
CA ILE A 233 -14.06 -5.75 3.59
C ILE A 233 -13.44 -6.67 4.65
N THR A 234 -13.12 -7.92 4.30
CA THR A 234 -12.51 -8.86 5.25
C THR A 234 -11.16 -8.34 5.74
N PHE A 235 -10.33 -7.81 4.84
CA PHE A 235 -9.08 -7.15 5.21
C PHE A 235 -9.31 -6.00 6.21
N LEU A 236 -10.22 -5.07 5.89
CA LEU A 236 -10.51 -3.91 6.74
C LEU A 236 -11.01 -4.32 8.13
N VAL A 237 -12.00 -5.22 8.20
CA VAL A 237 -12.58 -5.69 9.46
C VAL A 237 -11.53 -6.38 10.31
N THR A 238 -10.72 -7.25 9.71
CA THR A 238 -9.68 -7.99 10.43
C THR A 238 -8.58 -7.04 10.94
N SER A 239 -8.12 -6.10 10.11
CA SER A 239 -7.15 -5.08 10.52
C SER A 239 -7.67 -4.21 11.66
N PHE A 240 -8.93 -3.75 11.56
CA PHE A 240 -9.55 -2.95 12.61
C PHE A 240 -9.65 -3.73 13.93
N PHE A 241 -10.06 -4.99 13.88
CA PHE A 241 -10.17 -5.85 15.05
C PHE A 241 -8.82 -6.07 15.73
N ILE A 242 -7.76 -6.36 14.96
CA ILE A 242 -6.39 -6.54 15.50
C ILE A 242 -5.89 -5.26 16.17
N CYS A 243 -5.99 -4.11 15.49
CA CYS A 243 -5.57 -2.83 16.04
C CYS A 243 -6.32 -2.51 17.35
N THR A 244 -7.63 -2.79 17.39
CA THR A 244 -8.47 -2.53 18.56
C THR A 244 -8.14 -3.46 19.72
N ILE A 245 -7.96 -4.76 19.48
CA ILE A 245 -7.58 -5.72 20.53
C ILE A 245 -6.24 -5.33 21.14
N ILE A 246 -5.23 -5.06 20.31
CA ILE A 246 -3.90 -4.68 20.79
C ILE A 246 -3.98 -3.39 21.59
N TYR A 247 -4.75 -2.40 21.12
CA TYR A 247 -5.01 -1.17 21.85
C TYR A 247 -5.58 -1.44 23.25
N LEU A 248 -6.64 -2.24 23.35
CA LEU A 248 -7.29 -2.55 24.62
C LEU A 248 -6.35 -3.31 25.58
N ILE A 249 -5.59 -4.27 25.07
CA ILE A 249 -4.63 -5.07 25.87
C ILE A 249 -3.53 -4.16 26.43
N GLU A 250 -2.88 -3.36 25.60
CA GLU A 250 -1.75 -2.53 26.02
C GLU A 250 -2.17 -1.39 26.96
N VAL A 251 -3.35 -0.80 26.74
CA VAL A 251 -3.92 0.19 27.66
C VAL A 251 -4.15 -0.44 29.04
N ARG A 252 -4.79 -1.62 29.09
CA ARG A 252 -5.09 -2.30 30.35
C ARG A 252 -3.83 -2.70 31.12
N LYS A 253 -2.76 -3.14 30.43
CA LYS A 253 -1.47 -3.46 31.05
C LYS A 253 -0.79 -2.27 31.72
N HIS A 254 -1.06 -1.05 31.26
CA HIS A 254 -0.46 0.18 31.79
C HIS A 254 -1.32 0.87 32.87
N GLU A 255 -2.58 0.46 33.02
CA GLU A 255 -3.49 0.96 34.07
C GLU A 255 -3.47 0.09 35.35
N ILE A 256 -2.86 -1.10 35.32
CA ILE A 256 -2.66 -2.02 36.46
C ILE A 256 -1.26 -1.83 37.03
#